data_AF-A0AAE1IRX2-F1
#
_entry.id   AF-A0AAE1IRX2-F1
#
_cell.length_a   1.000
_cell.length_b   1.000
_cell.length_c   1.000
_cell.angle_alpha   90.00
_cell.angle_beta   90.00
_cell.angle_gamma   90.00
#
_symmetry.space_group_name_H-M   'P 1'
#
loop_
_entity.id
_entity.type
_entity.pdbx_description
1 polymer ?
#
loop_
_entity_poly.entity_id
_entity_poly.type
_entity_poly.pdbx_seq_one_letter_code
_entity_poly.pdbx_strand_id
1 'polypeptide(L)'
;MEVSWFDDPEHSSGTIGARLSADASTVRALVGDALGLLIQNIASSLTGLVIAFVASWELALIILVIIPLIGVNGYVQMKFMKGFSADAKMMYEEASQVANDAVGSIRTVASFYAEDKVMELYRKKCEGPMKYGMRLGLISGIKFGCSFFLLFSVNATSFYSGARLVDAGRTTFSAVFRVFFALTMTAMAVSQSSSMAPDSSKAKSATSSIFELLPLVLIIRKSQIDPSDESGATLDNVKGEIELRHVSFKYLSRPDIHKFSETSVWPFIRARQWPLLERVEAGNQQ
;
A
#
# COMPACT_ATOMS: atom_id res chain seq x y z
N MET A 1 19.87 -19.93 -2.02
CA MET A 1 18.72 -20.03 -1.10
C MET A 1 18.37 -21.50 -0.92
N GLU A 2 17.99 -21.89 0.28
CA GLU A 2 17.64 -23.28 0.61
C GLU A 2 16.26 -23.64 0.08
N VAL A 3 16.10 -24.87 -0.40
CA VAL A 3 14.82 -25.41 -0.91
C VAL A 3 13.74 -25.35 0.17
N SER A 4 14.10 -25.59 1.44
CA SER A 4 13.17 -25.56 2.57
C SER A 4 12.48 -24.20 2.79
N TRP A 5 13.04 -23.10 2.29
CA TRP A 5 12.41 -21.78 2.42
C TRP A 5 11.25 -21.61 1.44
N PHE A 6 11.33 -22.20 0.25
CA PHE A 6 10.28 -22.15 -0.78
C PHE A 6 9.12 -23.12 -0.51
N ASP A 7 9.28 -24.04 0.45
CA ASP A 7 8.24 -25.00 0.86
C ASP A 7 7.14 -24.34 1.72
N ASP A 8 7.36 -23.11 2.20
CA ASP A 8 6.35 -22.32 2.91
C ASP A 8 5.37 -21.70 1.90
N PRO A 9 4.04 -21.88 2.05
CA PRO A 9 3.05 -21.28 1.16
C PRO A 9 3.15 -19.76 1.04
N GLU A 10 3.65 -19.04 2.06
CA GLU A 10 3.88 -17.59 1.97
C GLU A 10 5.10 -17.21 1.13
N HIS A 11 6.06 -18.13 0.99
CA HIS A 11 7.31 -18.00 0.25
C HIS A 11 7.31 -18.80 -1.07
N SER A 12 6.12 -19.07 -1.62
CA SER A 12 6.01 -19.66 -2.95
C SER A 12 6.63 -18.74 -4.01
N SER A 13 7.32 -19.33 -4.99
CA SER A 13 8.01 -18.61 -6.06
C SER A 13 7.09 -17.65 -6.82
N GLY A 14 5.82 -18.04 -7.04
CA GLY A 14 4.81 -17.18 -7.66
C GLY A 14 4.42 -15.98 -6.80
N THR A 15 4.23 -16.19 -5.50
CA THR A 15 3.88 -15.15 -4.53
C THR A 15 5.03 -14.15 -4.35
N ILE A 16 6.27 -14.64 -4.26
CA ILE A 16 7.46 -13.77 -4.14
C ILE A 16 7.69 -13.00 -5.43
N GLY A 17 7.58 -13.63 -6.59
CA GLY A 17 7.73 -12.95 -7.88
C GLY A 17 6.71 -11.82 -8.05
N ALA A 18 5.44 -12.08 -7.69
CA ALA A 18 4.40 -11.08 -7.70
C ALA A 18 4.65 -9.95 -6.68
N ARG A 19 5.00 -10.29 -5.42
CA ARG A 19 5.34 -9.30 -4.39
C ARG A 19 6.53 -8.45 -4.80
N LEU A 20 7.63 -9.06 -5.25
CA LEU A 20 8.83 -8.34 -5.68
C LEU A 20 8.53 -7.43 -6.86
N SER A 21 7.77 -7.87 -7.86
CA SER A 21 7.40 -7.01 -9.00
C SER A 21 6.49 -5.86 -8.58
N ALA A 22 5.51 -6.11 -7.71
CA ALA A 22 4.59 -5.08 -7.22
C ALA A 22 5.30 -4.08 -6.30
N ASP A 23 6.12 -4.56 -5.38
CA ASP A 23 6.85 -3.73 -4.44
C ASP A 23 7.97 -2.93 -5.16
N ALA A 24 8.68 -3.54 -6.11
CA ALA A 24 9.69 -2.84 -6.91
C ALA A 24 9.07 -1.73 -7.78
N SER A 25 7.90 -1.98 -8.37
CA SER A 25 7.18 -0.93 -9.13
C SER A 25 6.68 0.20 -8.21
N THR A 26 6.21 -0.15 -7.00
CA THR A 26 5.80 0.83 -5.98
C THR A 26 6.98 1.68 -5.49
N VAL A 27 8.15 1.08 -5.25
CA VAL A 27 9.36 1.80 -4.85
C VAL A 27 9.88 2.68 -5.99
N ARG A 28 9.87 2.20 -7.24
CA ARG A 28 10.24 3.01 -8.40
C ARG A 28 9.34 4.23 -8.54
N ALA A 29 8.03 4.07 -8.44
CA ALA A 29 7.08 5.17 -8.51
C ALA A 29 7.34 6.19 -7.38
N LEU A 30 7.67 5.71 -6.17
CA LEU A 30 8.00 6.60 -5.06
C LEU A 30 9.31 7.37 -5.28
N VAL A 31 10.40 6.67 -5.62
CA VAL A 31 11.72 7.29 -5.75
C VAL A 31 11.81 8.16 -7.01
N GLY A 32 11.22 7.74 -8.12
CA GLY A 32 11.20 8.50 -9.36
C GLY A 32 10.19 9.64 -9.34
N ASP A 33 8.91 9.28 -9.24
CA ASP A 33 7.82 10.24 -9.46
C ASP A 33 7.60 11.11 -8.22
N ALA A 34 7.63 10.55 -7.01
CA ALA A 34 7.36 11.36 -5.82
C ALA A 34 8.50 12.32 -5.46
N LEU A 35 9.77 11.93 -5.61
CA LEU A 35 10.89 12.86 -5.42
C LEU A 35 10.91 13.93 -6.51
N GLY A 36 10.67 13.57 -7.78
CA GLY A 36 10.57 14.51 -8.88
C GLY A 36 9.46 15.54 -8.63
N LEU A 37 8.30 15.08 -8.18
CA LEU A 37 7.16 15.91 -7.83
C LEU A 37 7.46 16.80 -6.61
N LEU A 38 8.12 16.28 -5.57
CA LEU A 38 8.51 17.06 -4.39
C LEU A 38 9.47 18.19 -4.76
N ILE A 39 10.49 17.90 -5.57
CA ILE A 39 11.42 18.91 -6.08
C ILE A 39 10.67 19.92 -6.95
N GLN A 40 9.79 19.47 -7.85
CA GLN A 40 8.96 20.35 -8.67
C GLN A 40 8.08 21.28 -7.82
N ASN A 41 7.46 20.78 -6.76
CA ASN A 41 6.64 21.59 -5.85
C ASN A 41 7.45 22.62 -5.10
N ILE A 42 8.62 22.23 -4.58
CA ILE A 42 9.52 23.15 -3.86
C ILE A 42 9.99 24.23 -4.82
N ALA A 43 10.45 23.85 -6.02
CA ALA A 43 10.90 24.78 -7.04
C ALA A 43 9.77 25.72 -7.49
N SER A 44 8.56 25.20 -7.73
CA SER A 44 7.40 25.99 -8.13
C SER A 44 6.96 26.94 -7.02
N SER A 45 6.96 26.47 -5.77
CA SER A 45 6.63 27.29 -4.59
C SER A 45 7.62 28.41 -4.37
N LEU A 46 8.92 28.12 -4.48
CA LEU A 46 9.98 29.11 -4.33
C LEU A 46 9.91 30.15 -5.47
N THR A 47 9.75 29.69 -6.71
CA THR A 47 9.66 30.57 -7.88
C THR A 47 8.43 31.46 -7.83
N GLY A 48 7.26 30.89 -7.49
CA GLY A 48 6.02 31.65 -7.32
C GLY A 48 6.10 32.70 -6.22
N LEU A 49 6.75 32.35 -5.09
CA LEU A 49 6.95 33.27 -3.98
C LEU A 49 7.89 34.42 -4.37
N VAL A 50 9.01 34.13 -5.03
CA VAL A 50 9.96 35.15 -5.52
C VAL A 50 9.29 36.09 -6.50
N ILE A 51 8.54 35.58 -7.48
CA ILE A 51 7.80 36.40 -8.45
C ILE A 51 6.78 37.30 -7.73
N ALA A 52 6.08 36.78 -6.72
CA ALA A 52 5.11 37.53 -5.94
C ALA A 52 5.76 38.69 -5.16
N PHE A 53 6.87 38.43 -4.46
CA PHE A 53 7.60 39.46 -3.71
C PHE A 53 8.24 40.53 -4.59
N VAL A 54 8.78 40.15 -5.75
CA VAL A 54 9.38 41.09 -6.71
C VAL A 54 8.32 42.02 -7.32
N ALA A 55 7.12 41.50 -7.58
CA ALA A 55 6.04 42.30 -8.15
C ALA A 55 5.45 43.27 -7.12
N SER A 56 5.02 42.76 -5.96
CA SER A 56 4.36 43.56 -4.93
C SER A 56 4.50 42.91 -3.54
N TRP A 57 5.44 43.38 -2.73
CA TRP A 57 5.69 42.84 -1.39
C TRP A 57 4.49 42.99 -0.44
N GLU A 58 3.75 44.10 -0.51
CA GLU A 58 2.56 44.35 0.32
C GLU A 58 1.43 43.34 0.04
N LEU A 59 1.15 43.07 -1.24
CA LEU A 59 0.12 42.12 -1.64
C LEU A 59 0.54 40.66 -1.35
N ALA A 60 1.82 40.34 -1.56
CA ALA A 60 2.38 39.03 -1.26
C ALA A 60 2.23 38.67 0.23
N LEU A 61 2.47 39.62 1.14
CA LEU A 61 2.30 39.41 2.58
C LEU A 61 0.84 39.13 2.98
N ILE A 62 -0.12 39.86 2.40
CA ILE A 62 -1.54 39.63 2.66
C ILE A 62 -1.91 38.19 2.26
N ILE A 63 -1.50 37.76 1.07
CA ILE A 63 -1.79 36.41 0.59
C ILE A 63 -1.07 35.35 1.43
N LEU A 64 0.17 35.61 1.85
CA LEU A 64 0.94 34.72 2.73
C LEU A 64 0.20 34.43 4.05
N VAL A 65 -0.49 35.42 4.62
CA VAL A 65 -1.30 35.24 5.84
C VAL A 65 -2.57 34.42 5.57
N ILE A 66 -3.11 34.47 4.36
CA ILE A 66 -4.32 33.72 3.98
C ILE A 66 -4.00 32.26 3.63
N ILE A 67 -2.82 31.96 3.08
CA ILE A 67 -2.37 30.59 2.75
C ILE A 67 -2.55 29.58 3.92
N PRO A 68 -2.11 29.83 5.16
CA PRO A 68 -2.30 28.87 6.26
C PRO A 68 -3.78 28.63 6.59
N LEU A 69 -4.66 29.63 6.41
CA LEU A 69 -6.10 29.46 6.62
C LEU A 69 -6.68 28.44 5.63
N ILE A 70 -6.25 28.50 4.36
CA ILE A 70 -6.62 27.53 3.32
C ILE A 70 -6.01 26.15 3.65
N GLY A 71 -4.75 26.11 4.07
CA GLY A 71 -4.06 24.88 4.45
C GLY A 71 -4.75 24.14 5.59
N VAL A 72 -5.18 24.85 6.64
CA VAL A 72 -5.94 24.27 7.76
C VAL A 72 -7.28 23.71 7.28
N ASN A 73 -8.00 24.43 6.41
CA ASN A 73 -9.26 23.93 5.83
C ASN A 73 -9.04 22.62 5.05
N GLY A 74 -8.03 22.58 4.18
CA GLY A 74 -7.68 21.39 3.41
C GLY A 74 -7.24 20.20 4.29
N TYR A 75 -6.45 20.46 5.33
CA TYR A 75 -6.02 19.42 6.28
C TYR A 75 -7.21 18.83 7.03
N VAL A 76 -8.12 19.68 7.52
CA VAL A 76 -9.35 19.25 8.18
C VAL A 76 -10.19 18.39 7.24
N GLN A 77 -10.37 18.82 5.99
CA GLN A 77 -11.10 18.06 4.96
C GLN A 77 -10.49 16.66 4.73
N MET A 78 -9.17 16.57 4.57
CA MET A 78 -8.46 15.31 4.38
C MET A 78 -8.59 14.37 5.58
N LYS A 79 -8.44 14.90 6.81
CA LYS A 79 -8.57 14.10 8.04
C LYS A 79 -9.98 13.53 8.21
N PHE A 80 -10.98 14.36 7.92
CA PHE A 80 -12.38 13.92 7.95
C PHE A 80 -12.65 12.84 6.91
N MET A 81 -12.18 13.02 5.67
CA MET A 81 -12.38 12.04 4.61
C MET A 81 -11.78 10.66 4.96
N LYS A 82 -10.59 10.64 5.59
CA LYS A 82 -9.97 9.39 6.07
C LYS A 82 -10.75 8.74 7.22
N GLY A 83 -11.15 9.51 8.24
CA GLY A 83 -11.91 8.99 9.38
C GLY A 83 -13.26 8.42 8.95
N PHE A 84 -13.98 9.13 8.09
CA PHE A 84 -15.28 8.69 7.58
C PHE A 84 -15.19 7.43 6.72
N SER A 85 -14.13 7.29 5.91
CA SER A 85 -13.95 6.08 5.10
C SER A 85 -13.72 4.83 5.96
N ALA A 86 -13.08 4.96 7.12
CA ALA A 86 -12.85 3.84 8.04
C ALA A 86 -14.15 3.40 8.74
N ASP A 87 -14.92 4.36 9.27
CA ASP A 87 -16.20 4.09 9.93
C ASP A 87 -17.22 3.46 8.97
N ALA A 88 -17.31 4.00 7.75
CA ALA A 88 -18.20 3.45 6.72
C ALA A 88 -17.79 2.00 6.38
N LYS A 89 -16.49 1.74 6.20
CA LYS A 89 -15.99 0.39 5.89
C LYS A 89 -16.36 -0.62 6.98
N MET A 90 -16.16 -0.28 8.25
CA MET A 90 -16.50 -1.16 9.38
C MET A 90 -18.00 -1.49 9.44
N MET A 91 -18.87 -0.49 9.24
CA MET A 91 -20.32 -0.68 9.22
C MET A 91 -20.79 -1.54 8.03
N TYR A 92 -20.14 -1.40 6.87
CA TYR A 92 -20.39 -2.26 5.70
C TYR A 92 -19.87 -3.68 5.87
N GLU A 93 -18.76 -3.86 6.59
CA GLU A 93 -18.16 -5.16 6.87
C GLU A 93 -19.08 -6.02 7.74
N GLU A 94 -19.69 -5.45 8.78
CA GLU A 94 -20.70 -6.16 9.59
C GLU A 94 -21.91 -6.61 8.77
N ALA A 95 -22.43 -5.76 7.88
CA ALA A 95 -23.56 -6.12 7.03
C ALA A 95 -23.17 -7.21 6.01
N SER A 96 -21.97 -7.10 5.44
CA SER A 96 -21.41 -8.07 4.50
C SER A 96 -21.16 -9.42 5.16
N GLN A 97 -20.74 -9.43 6.43
CA GLN A 97 -20.55 -10.65 7.20
C GLN A 97 -21.87 -11.41 7.38
N VAL A 98 -22.96 -10.73 7.73
CA VAL A 98 -24.29 -11.36 7.86
C VAL A 98 -24.75 -11.96 6.53
N ALA A 99 -24.50 -11.28 5.41
CA ALA A 99 -24.80 -11.82 4.08
C ALA A 99 -23.93 -13.04 3.75
N ASN A 100 -22.63 -12.99 4.05
CA ASN A 100 -21.71 -14.11 3.83
C ASN A 100 -22.09 -15.34 4.66
N ASP A 101 -22.47 -15.16 5.93
CA ASP A 101 -22.91 -16.26 6.80
C ASP A 101 -24.20 -16.91 6.27
N ALA A 102 -25.14 -16.09 5.78
CA ALA A 102 -26.39 -16.55 5.18
C ALA A 102 -26.16 -17.34 3.88
N VAL A 103 -25.31 -16.83 2.99
CA VAL A 103 -24.99 -17.48 1.71
C VAL A 103 -24.16 -18.75 1.94
N GLY A 104 -23.19 -18.70 2.84
CA GLY A 104 -22.36 -19.86 3.20
C GLY A 104 -23.19 -21.02 3.78
N SER A 105 -24.26 -20.68 4.52
CA SER A 105 -25.17 -21.66 5.13
C SER A 105 -26.52 -21.77 4.43
N ILE A 106 -26.60 -21.50 3.11
CA ILE A 106 -27.86 -21.40 2.38
C ILE A 106 -28.74 -22.66 2.49
N ARG A 107 -28.13 -23.85 2.49
CA ARG A 107 -28.86 -25.12 2.68
C ARG A 107 -29.51 -25.21 4.05
N THR A 108 -28.84 -24.72 5.09
CA THR A 108 -29.36 -24.67 6.46
C THR A 108 -30.52 -23.70 6.54
N VAL A 109 -30.36 -22.48 6.00
CA VAL A 109 -31.42 -21.45 6.00
C VAL A 109 -32.68 -21.95 5.27
N ALA A 110 -32.52 -22.58 4.10
CA ALA A 110 -33.62 -23.17 3.33
C ALA A 110 -34.28 -24.35 4.08
N SER A 111 -33.48 -25.21 4.72
CA SER A 111 -34.00 -26.36 5.48
C SER A 111 -34.85 -25.98 6.70
N PHE A 112 -34.56 -24.84 7.33
CA PHE A 112 -35.32 -24.30 8.45
C PHE A 112 -36.41 -23.31 8.02
N TYR A 113 -36.60 -23.06 6.71
CA TYR A 113 -37.53 -22.06 6.17
C TYR A 113 -37.34 -20.67 6.84
N ALA A 114 -36.07 -20.29 7.06
CA ALA A 114 -35.71 -19.10 7.85
C ALA A 114 -35.29 -17.90 6.99
N GLU A 115 -35.56 -17.94 5.68
CA GLU A 115 -35.15 -16.94 4.69
C GLU A 115 -35.63 -15.53 5.06
N ASP A 116 -36.92 -15.38 5.38
CA ASP A 116 -37.53 -14.10 5.77
C ASP A 116 -36.85 -13.51 7.02
N LYS A 117 -36.53 -14.37 8.00
CA LYS A 117 -35.88 -13.95 9.25
C LYS A 117 -34.45 -13.46 9.03
N VAL A 118 -33.72 -14.12 8.13
CA VAL A 118 -32.37 -13.70 7.74
C VAL A 118 -32.40 -12.40 6.93
N MET A 119 -33.37 -12.25 6.03
CA MET A 119 -33.57 -11.02 5.26
C MET A 119 -33.93 -9.83 6.16
N GLU A 120 -34.77 -10.04 7.18
CA GLU A 120 -35.09 -8.99 8.17
C GLU A 120 -33.86 -8.60 8.99
N LEU A 121 -33.05 -9.57 9.43
CA LEU A 121 -31.81 -9.31 10.16
C LEU A 121 -30.83 -8.48 9.31
N TYR A 122 -30.68 -8.83 8.03
CA TYR A 122 -29.86 -8.07 7.08
C TYR A 122 -30.39 -6.65 6.88
N ARG A 123 -31.71 -6.48 6.67
CA ARG A 123 -32.35 -5.16 6.54
C ARG A 123 -32.07 -4.29 7.77
N LYS A 124 -32.21 -4.84 8.97
CA LYS A 124 -31.95 -4.15 10.24
C LYS A 124 -30.49 -3.74 10.37
N LYS A 125 -29.54 -4.58 9.93
CA LYS A 125 -28.11 -4.25 9.90
C LYS A 125 -27.79 -3.17 8.86
N CYS A 126 -28.50 -3.11 7.74
CA CYS A 126 -28.33 -2.09 6.70
C CYS A 126 -28.93 -0.70 7.05
N GLU A 127 -29.89 -0.61 7.97
CA GLU A 127 -30.47 0.68 8.38
C GLU A 127 -29.44 1.62 9.04
N GLY A 128 -28.46 1.06 9.78
CA GLY A 128 -27.37 1.82 10.39
C GLY A 128 -26.48 2.53 9.36
N PRO A 129 -25.84 1.78 8.44
CA PRO A 129 -25.08 2.33 7.31
C PRO A 129 -25.87 3.34 6.49
N MET A 130 -27.17 3.09 6.24
CA MET A 130 -28.02 3.98 5.44
C MET A 130 -28.23 5.34 6.13
N LYS A 131 -28.60 5.36 7.41
CA LYS A 131 -28.76 6.61 8.19
C LYS A 131 -27.44 7.36 8.35
N TYR A 132 -26.35 6.62 8.55
CA TYR A 132 -25.01 7.18 8.62
C TYR A 132 -24.60 7.82 7.29
N GLY A 133 -24.79 7.11 6.18
CA GLY A 133 -24.52 7.59 4.83
C GLY A 133 -25.31 8.86 4.47
N MET A 134 -26.58 8.96 4.89
CA MET A 134 -27.38 10.16 4.66
C MET A 134 -26.86 11.37 5.45
N ARG A 135 -26.51 11.19 6.74
CA ARG A 135 -25.88 12.25 7.55
C ARG A 135 -24.52 12.65 6.98
N LEU A 136 -23.75 11.66 6.52
CA LEU A 136 -22.44 11.87 5.91
C LEU A 136 -22.56 12.67 4.60
N GLY A 137 -23.52 12.33 3.74
CA GLY A 137 -23.79 13.06 2.51
C GLY A 137 -24.10 14.53 2.78
N LEU A 138 -24.92 14.82 3.78
CA LEU A 138 -25.24 16.19 4.19
C LEU A 138 -24.01 16.93 4.74
N ILE A 139 -23.26 16.32 5.65
CA ILE A 139 -22.05 16.93 6.23
C ILE A 139 -20.98 17.17 5.16
N SER A 140 -20.80 16.22 4.25
CA SER A 140 -19.86 16.32 3.13
C SER A 140 -20.26 17.44 2.17
N GLY A 141 -21.55 17.53 1.82
CA GLY A 141 -22.09 18.61 0.98
C GLY A 141 -21.89 19.99 1.59
N ILE A 142 -22.21 20.16 2.88
CA ILE A 142 -21.99 21.43 3.60
C ILE A 142 -20.50 21.78 3.65
N LYS A 143 -19.62 20.82 3.93
CA LYS A 143 -18.17 21.04 3.93
C LYS A 143 -17.66 21.46 2.56
N PHE A 144 -18.06 20.76 1.51
CA PHE A 144 -17.66 21.06 0.15
C PHE A 144 -18.12 22.47 -0.26
N GLY A 145 -19.39 22.81 0.01
CA GLY A 145 -19.91 24.17 -0.22
C GLY A 145 -19.16 25.24 0.58
N CYS A 146 -18.85 24.98 1.85
CA CYS A 146 -18.08 25.90 2.70
C CYS A 146 -16.65 26.10 2.18
N SER A 147 -15.97 25.04 1.74
CA SER A 147 -14.64 25.14 1.14
C SER A 147 -14.64 25.97 -0.15
N PHE A 148 -15.63 25.80 -1.03
CA PHE A 148 -15.77 26.63 -2.23
C PHE A 148 -16.09 28.10 -1.89
N PHE A 149 -16.96 28.33 -0.91
CA PHE A 149 -17.26 29.68 -0.45
C PHE A 149 -16.01 30.38 0.10
N LEU A 150 -15.19 29.68 0.89
CA LEU A 150 -13.92 30.23 1.39
C LEU A 150 -12.93 30.52 0.27
N LEU A 151 -12.81 29.62 -0.73
CA LEU A 151 -11.95 29.82 -1.89
C LEU A 151 -12.33 31.10 -2.66
N PHE A 152 -13.60 31.28 -2.98
CA PHE A 152 -14.07 32.50 -3.65
C PHE A 152 -13.93 33.74 -2.77
N SER A 153 -14.15 33.62 -1.46
CA SER A 153 -13.94 34.72 -0.51
C SER A 153 -12.48 35.17 -0.49
N VAL A 154 -11.51 34.24 -0.49
CA VAL A 154 -10.08 34.55 -0.57
C VAL A 154 -9.73 35.25 -1.88
N ASN A 155 -10.26 34.78 -3.00
CA ASN A 155 -10.07 35.42 -4.30
C ASN A 155 -10.63 36.85 -4.29
N ALA A 156 -11.85 37.03 -3.75
CA ALA A 156 -12.48 38.33 -3.63
C ALA A 156 -11.66 39.30 -2.74
N THR A 157 -11.19 38.84 -1.58
CA THR A 157 -10.31 39.64 -0.71
C THR A 157 -9.00 39.99 -1.41
N SER A 158 -8.40 39.06 -2.15
CA SER A 158 -7.14 39.30 -2.87
C SER A 158 -7.30 40.38 -3.95
N PHE A 159 -8.39 40.34 -4.73
CA PHE A 159 -8.68 41.37 -5.72
C PHE A 159 -9.09 42.70 -5.08
N TYR A 160 -9.85 42.68 -3.98
CA TYR A 160 -10.24 43.90 -3.27
C TYR A 160 -9.03 44.63 -2.67
N SER A 161 -8.15 43.89 -1.97
CA SER A 161 -6.90 44.42 -1.45
C SER A 161 -5.97 44.89 -2.56
N GLY A 162 -5.86 44.14 -3.66
CA GLY A 162 -5.09 44.53 -4.84
C GLY A 162 -5.61 45.82 -5.49
N ALA A 163 -6.93 45.95 -5.66
CA ALA A 163 -7.55 47.15 -6.21
C ALA A 163 -7.30 48.39 -5.33
N ARG A 164 -7.43 48.25 -4.00
CA ARG A 164 -7.16 49.34 -3.06
C ARG A 164 -5.69 49.77 -3.05
N LEU A 165 -4.77 48.84 -3.29
CA LEU A 165 -3.34 49.12 -3.41
C LEU A 165 -2.96 49.83 -4.72
N VAL A 166 -3.70 49.53 -5.79
CA VAL A 166 -3.57 50.24 -7.08
C VAL A 166 -4.13 51.65 -6.97
N ASP A 167 -5.27 51.82 -6.30
CA ASP A 167 -5.89 53.14 -6.06
C ASP A 167 -4.99 54.04 -5.20
N ALA A 168 -4.28 53.45 -4.22
CA ALA A 168 -3.27 54.15 -3.41
C ALA A 168 -1.96 54.46 -4.16
N GLY A 169 -1.85 54.12 -5.45
CA GLY A 169 -0.68 54.37 -6.29
C GLY A 169 0.58 53.55 -5.93
N ARG A 170 0.46 52.55 -5.04
CA ARG A 170 1.60 51.75 -4.57
C ARG A 170 1.98 50.61 -5.51
N THR A 171 1.05 50.18 -6.36
CA THR A 171 1.26 49.05 -7.30
C THR A 171 0.52 49.27 -8.62
N THR A 172 1.00 48.64 -9.69
CA THR A 172 0.35 48.67 -11.01
C THR A 172 -0.61 47.50 -11.17
N PHE A 173 -1.67 47.68 -11.96
CA PHE A 173 -2.62 46.61 -12.32
C PHE A 173 -1.91 45.34 -12.84
N SER A 174 -0.90 45.48 -13.70
CA SER A 174 -0.11 44.34 -14.21
C SER A 174 0.60 43.57 -13.10
N ALA A 175 1.11 44.25 -12.06
CA ALA A 175 1.79 43.61 -10.94
C ALA A 175 0.82 42.76 -10.11
N VAL A 176 -0.39 43.27 -9.85
CA VAL A 176 -1.44 42.53 -9.12
C VAL A 176 -1.81 41.23 -9.85
N PHE A 177 -2.02 41.29 -11.16
CA PHE A 177 -2.32 40.09 -11.95
C PHE A 177 -1.15 39.10 -12.01
N ARG A 178 0.10 39.59 -12.11
CA ARG A 178 1.28 38.74 -12.05
C ARG A 178 1.37 37.98 -10.73
N VAL A 179 1.15 38.66 -9.60
CA VAL A 179 1.10 38.04 -8.26
C VAL A 179 -0.01 36.98 -8.21
N PHE A 180 -1.23 37.33 -8.63
CA PHE A 180 -2.38 36.43 -8.61
C PHE A 180 -2.16 35.15 -9.44
N PHE A 181 -1.69 35.28 -10.69
CA PHE A 181 -1.42 34.13 -11.55
C PHE A 181 -0.26 33.27 -11.05
N ALA A 182 0.83 33.89 -10.57
CA ALA A 182 1.97 33.16 -10.02
C ALA A 182 1.57 32.32 -8.80
N LEU A 183 0.80 32.89 -7.87
CA LEU A 183 0.31 32.19 -6.68
C LEU A 183 -0.73 31.13 -7.01
N THR A 184 -1.64 31.39 -7.95
CA THR A 184 -2.66 30.40 -8.37
C THR A 184 -2.01 29.18 -9.02
N MET A 185 -1.05 29.39 -9.93
CA MET A 185 -0.31 28.29 -10.57
C MET A 185 0.51 27.49 -9.55
N THR A 186 1.12 28.17 -8.59
CA THR A 186 1.84 27.52 -7.48
C THR A 186 0.90 26.68 -6.62
N ALA A 187 -0.26 27.22 -6.25
CA ALA A 187 -1.26 26.51 -5.47
C ALA A 187 -1.81 25.29 -6.22
N MET A 188 -2.00 25.39 -7.54
CA MET A 188 -2.39 24.26 -8.39
C MET A 188 -1.33 23.16 -8.41
N ALA A 189 -0.04 23.50 -8.55
CA ALA A 189 1.06 22.53 -8.51
C ALA A 189 1.10 21.76 -7.17
N VAL A 190 0.99 22.49 -6.05
CA VAL A 190 0.96 21.90 -4.70
C VAL A 190 -0.29 21.04 -4.48
N SER A 191 -1.46 21.50 -4.97
CA SER A 191 -2.73 20.79 -4.86
C SER A 191 -2.73 19.47 -5.65
N GLN A 192 -2.27 19.50 -6.91
CA GLN A 192 -2.15 18.31 -7.74
C GLN A 192 -1.24 17.27 -7.08
N SER A 193 -0.17 17.73 -6.45
CA SER A 193 0.78 16.87 -5.75
C SER A 193 0.25 16.29 -4.45
N SER A 194 -0.62 17.02 -3.77
CA SER A 194 -1.30 16.53 -2.57
C SER A 194 -2.24 15.36 -2.88
N SER A 195 -2.75 15.24 -4.11
CA SER A 195 -3.56 14.10 -4.53
C SER A 195 -2.76 12.80 -4.70
N MET A 196 -1.43 12.88 -4.86
CA MET A 196 -0.50 11.74 -4.92
C MET A 196 0.05 11.32 -3.55
N ALA A 197 -0.26 12.05 -2.47
CA ALA A 197 0.14 11.71 -1.10
C ALA A 197 -0.31 10.31 -0.60
N PRO A 198 -1.45 9.73 -1.01
CA PRO A 198 -1.83 8.36 -0.61
C PRO A 198 -0.80 7.32 -1.02
N ASP A 199 -0.15 7.50 -2.18
CA ASP A 199 0.86 6.58 -2.69
C ASP A 199 2.14 6.60 -1.86
N SER A 200 2.47 7.76 -1.27
CA SER A 200 3.60 7.87 -0.35
C SER A 200 3.43 7.01 0.92
N SER A 201 2.19 6.89 1.42
CA SER A 201 1.90 6.04 2.59
C SER A 201 1.97 4.55 2.28
N LYS A 202 1.43 4.13 1.12
CA LYS A 202 1.53 2.74 0.64
C LYS A 202 2.98 2.36 0.34
N ALA A 203 3.75 3.27 -0.25
CA ALA A 203 5.14 3.03 -0.57
C ALA A 203 6.04 2.92 0.67
N LYS A 204 5.73 3.64 1.77
CA LYS A 204 6.42 3.43 3.04
C LYS A 204 6.22 2.01 3.58
N SER A 205 5.01 1.46 3.41
CA SER A 205 4.71 0.05 3.75
C SER A 205 5.43 -0.93 2.83
N ALA A 206 5.40 -0.72 1.50
CA ALA A 206 6.09 -1.59 0.54
C ALA A 206 7.61 -1.58 0.71
N THR A 207 8.18 -0.41 1.04
CA THR A 207 9.60 -0.26 1.38
C THR A 207 9.91 -1.05 2.65
N SER A 208 9.07 -0.98 3.69
CA SER A 208 9.24 -1.82 4.89
C SER A 208 9.19 -3.31 4.56
N SER A 209 8.27 -3.77 3.71
CA SER A 209 8.20 -5.17 3.29
C SER A 209 9.45 -5.60 2.52
N ILE A 210 9.94 -4.78 1.58
CA ILE A 210 11.20 -5.06 0.86
C ILE A 210 12.38 -5.04 1.83
N PHE A 211 12.46 -4.08 2.75
CA PHE A 211 13.48 -4.00 3.79
C PHE A 211 13.28 -5.00 4.94
N GLU A 212 12.20 -5.76 4.99
CA GLU A 212 12.12 -6.96 5.82
C GLU A 212 12.65 -8.16 5.02
N LEU A 213 12.30 -8.25 3.73
CA LEU A 213 12.78 -9.30 2.85
C LEU A 213 14.31 -9.21 2.61
N LEU A 214 14.87 -8.03 2.34
CA LEU A 214 16.29 -7.87 1.97
C LEU A 214 17.28 -8.17 3.10
N PRO A 215 17.20 -7.57 4.30
CA PRO A 215 18.15 -7.86 5.38
C PRO A 215 17.87 -9.21 6.06
N LEU A 216 16.64 -9.73 6.06
CA LEU A 216 16.38 -11.07 6.59
C LEU A 216 16.91 -12.17 5.64
N VAL A 217 16.89 -11.92 4.31
CA VAL A 217 17.45 -12.82 3.29
C VAL A 217 18.97 -12.70 3.11
N LEU A 218 19.57 -11.51 3.25
CA LEU A 218 21.02 -11.33 3.00
C LEU A 218 21.91 -11.30 4.25
N ILE A 219 21.40 -10.93 5.44
CA ILE A 219 22.25 -10.67 6.61
C ILE A 219 22.11 -11.76 7.70
N ILE A 220 20.95 -12.40 7.86
CA ILE A 220 20.69 -13.24 9.05
C ILE A 220 20.62 -14.74 8.74
N ARG A 221 20.13 -15.15 7.57
CA ARG A 221 20.27 -16.55 7.13
C ARG A 221 21.51 -16.68 6.26
N LYS A 222 22.67 -16.89 6.87
CA LYS A 222 23.65 -17.77 6.22
C LYS A 222 22.90 -19.07 5.95
N SER A 223 22.60 -19.32 4.68
CA SER A 223 22.16 -20.63 4.19
C SER A 223 23.09 -21.65 4.87
N GLN A 224 22.55 -22.56 5.69
CA GLN A 224 23.36 -23.65 6.24
C GLN A 224 23.95 -24.50 5.11
N ILE A 225 23.29 -24.48 3.95
CA ILE A 225 23.76 -25.03 2.69
C ILE A 225 23.84 -23.88 1.67
N ASP A 226 25.01 -23.26 1.51
CA ASP A 226 25.21 -22.21 0.51
C ASP A 226 25.65 -22.81 -0.84
N PRO A 227 24.81 -22.76 -1.89
CA PRO A 227 25.18 -23.26 -3.21
C PRO A 227 26.23 -22.40 -3.93
N SER A 228 26.55 -21.22 -3.41
CA SER A 228 27.54 -20.28 -3.98
C SER A 228 28.89 -20.34 -3.26
N ASP A 229 28.99 -21.17 -2.21
CA ASP A 229 30.23 -21.37 -1.47
C ASP A 229 31.09 -22.43 -2.19
N GLU A 230 32.18 -21.96 -2.81
CA GLU A 230 33.15 -22.80 -3.51
C GLU A 230 34.20 -23.43 -2.59
N SER A 231 34.08 -23.27 -1.26
CA SER A 231 35.05 -23.82 -0.29
C SER A 231 35.01 -25.36 -0.17
N GLY A 232 34.08 -26.02 -0.84
CA GLY A 232 33.99 -27.48 -0.92
C GLY A 232 35.11 -28.12 -1.73
N ALA A 233 35.46 -29.38 -1.40
CA ALA A 233 36.44 -30.14 -2.16
C ALA A 233 35.88 -30.54 -3.54
N THR A 234 36.48 -30.03 -4.61
CA THR A 234 36.23 -30.46 -5.99
C THR A 234 37.16 -31.63 -6.35
N LEU A 235 36.61 -32.80 -6.68
CA LEU A 235 37.40 -33.97 -7.09
C LEU A 235 37.42 -34.10 -8.61
N ASP A 236 38.61 -34.29 -9.19
CA ASP A 236 38.80 -34.46 -10.64
C ASP A 236 38.18 -35.73 -11.21
N ASN A 237 38.00 -36.77 -10.39
CA ASN A 237 37.43 -38.05 -10.82
C ASN A 237 36.53 -38.65 -9.74
N VAL A 238 35.23 -38.71 -10.04
CA VAL A 238 34.19 -39.19 -9.12
C VAL A 238 33.76 -40.59 -9.56
N LYS A 239 34.03 -41.61 -8.74
CA LYS A 239 33.61 -43.00 -9.01
C LYS A 239 32.10 -43.24 -8.88
N GLY A 240 31.36 -42.27 -8.34
CA GLY A 240 29.89 -42.31 -8.22
C GLY A 240 29.37 -43.30 -7.17
N GLU A 241 30.19 -43.63 -6.16
CA GLU A 241 29.77 -44.47 -5.03
C GLU A 241 29.07 -43.59 -3.98
N ILE A 242 27.77 -43.79 -3.80
CA ILE A 242 26.95 -43.05 -2.83
C ILE A 242 26.53 -44.03 -1.72
N GLU A 243 26.75 -43.63 -0.47
CA GLU A 243 26.40 -44.42 0.71
C GLU A 243 25.57 -43.59 1.69
N LEU A 244 24.41 -44.12 2.11
CA LEU A 244 23.52 -43.49 3.09
C LEU A 244 23.68 -44.20 4.44
N ARG A 245 24.35 -43.55 5.40
CA ARG A 245 24.56 -44.09 6.75
C ARG A 245 23.63 -43.42 7.75
N HIS A 246 22.64 -44.16 8.25
CA HIS A 246 21.75 -43.75 9.36
C HIS A 246 21.20 -42.32 9.22
N VAL A 247 20.65 -42.00 8.05
CA VAL A 247 20.12 -40.67 7.76
C VAL A 247 18.71 -40.54 8.33
N SER A 248 18.50 -39.57 9.20
CA SER A 248 17.17 -39.14 9.67
C SER A 248 16.87 -37.77 9.07
N PHE A 249 15.74 -37.66 8.37
CA PHE A 249 15.36 -36.42 7.67
C PHE A 249 13.92 -36.04 7.97
N LYS A 250 13.72 -34.73 8.15
CA LYS A 250 12.42 -34.14 8.47
C LYS A 250 12.25 -32.83 7.71
N TYR A 251 11.15 -32.68 6.99
CA TYR A 251 10.81 -31.42 6.33
C TYR A 251 10.42 -30.37 7.40
N LEU A 252 11.09 -29.22 7.38
CA LEU A 252 10.84 -28.13 8.32
C LEU A 252 9.43 -27.54 8.18
N SER A 253 8.89 -27.51 6.95
CA SER A 253 7.57 -26.93 6.63
C SER A 253 6.39 -27.78 7.12
N ARG A 254 6.62 -29.04 7.51
CA ARG A 254 5.60 -29.93 8.09
C ARG A 254 6.22 -30.77 9.20
N PRO A 255 6.44 -30.20 10.39
CA PRO A 255 7.12 -30.89 11.47
C PRO A 255 6.30 -32.07 12.05
N ASP A 256 5.02 -32.17 11.77
CA ASP A 256 4.16 -33.22 12.33
C ASP A 256 4.22 -34.54 11.56
N ILE A 257 4.79 -34.54 10.35
CA ILE A 257 4.88 -35.74 9.51
C ILE A 257 6.34 -36.21 9.45
N HIS A 258 6.69 -37.20 10.28
CA HIS A 258 7.94 -37.95 10.13
C HIS A 258 7.89 -38.77 8.84
N LYS A 259 8.67 -38.40 7.81
CA LYS A 259 8.67 -39.13 6.52
C LYS A 259 9.79 -40.16 6.38
N PHE A 260 10.89 -40.06 7.12
CA PHE A 260 11.98 -41.04 7.08
C PHE A 260 12.51 -41.35 8.49
N SER A 261 12.29 -42.58 8.95
CA SER A 261 12.91 -43.13 10.15
C SER A 261 13.83 -44.29 9.74
N GLU A 262 15.13 -44.12 9.99
CA GLU A 262 16.20 -45.13 9.92
C GLU A 262 16.20 -46.03 8.69
N THR A 263 16.65 -45.51 7.54
CA THR A 263 16.98 -46.34 6.39
C THR A 263 18.49 -46.61 6.34
N SER A 264 18.88 -47.88 6.45
CA SER A 264 20.24 -48.35 6.14
C SER A 264 20.19 -49.11 4.81
N VAL A 265 20.55 -48.44 3.71
CA VAL A 265 20.65 -49.09 2.40
C VAL A 265 22.11 -49.44 2.13
N TRP A 266 22.43 -50.72 2.31
CA TRP A 266 23.57 -51.39 1.69
C TRP A 266 22.98 -52.34 0.64
N PRO A 267 23.45 -52.38 -0.63
CA PRO A 267 24.82 -52.14 -1.08
C PRO A 267 24.95 -51.16 -2.28
N PHE A 268 26.09 -50.49 -2.38
CA PHE A 268 26.66 -49.86 -3.59
C PHE A 268 25.69 -49.52 -4.73
N ILE A 269 25.12 -48.30 -4.70
CA ILE A 269 24.48 -47.73 -5.90
C ILE A 269 25.60 -47.32 -6.87
N ARG A 270 26.02 -48.24 -7.74
CA ARG A 270 26.89 -47.92 -8.88
C ARG A 270 26.08 -47.15 -9.91
N ALA A 271 26.68 -46.15 -10.55
CA ALA A 271 26.10 -45.27 -11.59
C ALA A 271 25.43 -46.00 -12.80
N ARG A 272 25.44 -47.34 -12.85
CA ARG A 272 24.88 -48.19 -13.89
C ARG A 272 23.69 -49.07 -13.45
N GLN A 273 23.30 -49.05 -12.18
CA GLN A 273 22.16 -49.81 -11.67
C GLN A 273 21.23 -48.87 -10.90
N TRP A 274 20.04 -48.63 -11.45
CA TRP A 274 18.98 -47.88 -10.80
C TRP A 274 18.23 -48.81 -9.84
N PRO A 275 18.27 -48.59 -8.52
CA PRO A 275 17.42 -49.33 -7.60
C PRO A 275 15.97 -48.84 -7.75
N LEU A 276 15.06 -49.78 -8.04
CA LEU A 276 13.61 -49.56 -8.13
C LEU A 276 13.05 -49.12 -6.77
N LEU A 277 12.99 -47.81 -6.51
CA LEU A 277 12.17 -47.22 -5.45
C LEU A 277 10.73 -47.02 -5.96
N GLU A 278 10.08 -48.10 -6.38
CA GLU A 278 8.73 -48.05 -7.01
C GLU A 278 7.65 -48.78 -6.18
N ARG A 279 7.81 -48.90 -4.86
CA ARG A 279 6.79 -49.54 -4.01
C ARG A 279 6.65 -48.92 -2.63
N VAL A 280 6.13 -47.68 -2.56
CA VAL A 280 5.41 -47.20 -1.35
C VAL A 280 4.17 -46.35 -1.68
N GLU A 281 3.95 -45.87 -2.91
CA GLU A 281 2.76 -45.02 -3.21
C GLU A 281 1.44 -45.74 -3.49
N ALA A 282 1.39 -47.07 -3.44
CA ALA A 282 0.13 -47.83 -3.56
C ALA A 282 -0.35 -48.30 -2.18
N GLY A 283 -0.81 -47.38 -1.35
CA GLY A 283 -1.30 -47.73 0.00
C GLY A 283 -1.84 -46.58 0.84
N ASN A 284 -2.53 -45.61 0.24
CA ASN A 284 -3.50 -44.76 0.96
C ASN A 284 -4.39 -43.97 -0.01
N GLN A 285 -5.22 -44.71 -0.75
CA GLN A 285 -6.52 -44.22 -1.18
C GLN A 285 -7.55 -45.31 -0.85
N GLN A 286 -8.06 -45.24 0.37
CA GLN A 286 -9.45 -45.55 0.72
C GLN A 286 -9.92 -44.51 1.72
#